data_AF-A0A2G9P653-F1
#
_entry.id   AF-A0A2G9P653-F1
#
_cell.length_a   1.000
_cell.length_b   1.000
_cell.length_c   1.000
_cell.angle_alpha   90.00
_cell.angle_beta   90.00
_cell.angle_gamma   90.00
#
_symmetry.space_group_name_H-M   'P 1'
#
loop_
_entity.id
_entity.type
_entity.pdbx_description
1 polymer ?
#
loop_
_entity_poly.entity_id
_entity_poly.type
_entity_poly.pdbx_seq_one_letter_code
_entity_poly.pdbx_strand_id
1 'polypeptide(L)'
;MSAQCRHRVSWLSALESTKWLQHLSVMLKAGTVVASATDWLDYGHKFGDRCGHQENAEDQNEQCPVFLQWLDCVHQLLHQFPCLFEFNHAFLVKLVQHTYSCLYGTFLANNPCEREQRNIFKRTCSVWSLLRTGNKNFHNLLYMPGGELIT
;
A
#
# COMPACT_ATOMS: atom_id res chain seq x y z
N MET A 1 -13.87 -33.52 42.47
CA MET A 1 -14.12 -32.50 41.43
C MET A 1 -12.79 -31.89 41.03
N SER A 2 -12.13 -32.43 39.99
CA SER A 2 -10.84 -31.92 39.52
C SER A 2 -11.03 -30.84 38.46
N ALA A 3 -10.51 -29.65 38.71
CA ALA A 3 -10.52 -28.54 37.75
C ALA A 3 -9.59 -28.84 36.56
N GLN A 4 -10.12 -28.71 35.36
CA GLN A 4 -9.47 -29.01 34.10
C GLN A 4 -8.54 -27.84 33.70
N CYS A 5 -7.24 -28.10 33.67
CA CYS A 5 -6.22 -27.15 33.21
C CYS A 5 -6.33 -27.00 31.68
N ARG A 6 -6.96 -25.91 31.22
CA ARG A 6 -7.06 -25.59 29.79
C ARG A 6 -5.69 -25.10 29.29
N HIS A 7 -5.03 -25.90 28.47
CA HIS A 7 -3.92 -25.44 27.63
C HIS A 7 -4.42 -24.32 26.72
N ARG A 8 -4.12 -23.07 27.09
CA ARG A 8 -4.35 -21.91 26.24
C ARG A 8 -3.23 -21.90 25.20
N VAL A 9 -3.46 -22.51 24.05
CA VAL A 9 -2.61 -22.28 22.87
C VAL A 9 -2.59 -20.77 22.67
N SER A 10 -1.41 -20.17 22.76
CA SER A 10 -1.25 -18.74 22.55
C SER A 10 -1.67 -18.43 21.11
N TRP A 11 -2.48 -17.39 20.92
CA TRP A 11 -2.86 -16.94 19.57
C TRP A 11 -1.64 -16.77 18.66
N LEU A 12 -0.51 -16.35 19.21
CA LEU A 12 0.78 -16.26 18.52
C LEU A 12 1.28 -17.62 18.05
N SER A 13 1.23 -18.65 18.90
CA SER A 13 1.67 -20.00 18.52
C SER A 13 0.76 -20.65 17.46
N ALA A 14 -0.54 -20.36 17.49
CA ALA A 14 -1.47 -20.78 16.45
C ALA A 14 -1.16 -20.05 15.13
N LEU A 15 -0.89 -18.76 15.18
CA LEU A 15 -0.53 -17.95 14.02
C LEU A 15 0.82 -18.37 13.41
N GLU A 16 1.83 -18.62 14.23
CA GLU A 16 3.15 -19.10 13.81
C GLU A 16 3.06 -20.48 13.15
N SER A 17 2.20 -21.37 13.65
CA SER A 17 2.02 -22.72 13.10
C SER A 17 1.47 -22.74 11.66
N THR A 18 0.76 -21.68 11.26
CA THR A 18 0.21 -21.57 9.89
C THR A 18 1.26 -21.18 8.86
N LYS A 19 2.48 -20.81 9.29
CA LYS A 19 3.51 -20.18 8.46
C LYS A 19 3.03 -18.93 7.73
N TRP A 20 1.90 -18.35 8.14
CA TRP A 20 1.33 -17.16 7.54
C TRP A 20 2.30 -15.98 7.63
N LEU A 21 3.02 -15.85 8.75
CA LEU A 21 4.08 -14.85 8.91
C LEU A 21 5.29 -15.08 7.99
N GLN A 22 5.57 -16.33 7.59
CA GLN A 22 6.62 -16.64 6.60
C GLN A 22 6.14 -16.34 5.17
N HIS A 23 4.89 -16.67 4.81
CA HIS A 23 4.33 -16.26 3.51
C HIS A 23 4.15 -14.75 3.40
N LEU A 24 3.73 -14.09 4.48
CA LEU A 24 3.69 -12.63 4.59
C LEU A 24 5.11 -12.07 4.50
N SER A 25 6.10 -12.68 5.15
CA SER A 25 7.51 -12.31 5.02
C SER A 25 8.03 -12.48 3.59
N VAL A 26 7.63 -13.52 2.86
CA VAL A 26 7.99 -13.72 1.45
C VAL A 26 7.28 -12.70 0.53
N MET A 27 6.00 -12.38 0.78
CA MET A 27 5.29 -11.29 0.10
C MET A 27 5.87 -9.91 0.43
N LEU A 28 6.33 -9.70 1.67
CA LEU A 28 6.99 -8.47 2.12
C LEU A 28 8.42 -8.35 1.58
N LYS A 29 9.14 -9.46 1.43
CA LYS A 29 10.44 -9.53 0.74
C LYS A 29 10.31 -9.25 -0.75
N ALA A 30 9.17 -9.55 -1.37
CA ALA A 30 8.82 -9.10 -2.72
C ALA A 30 8.31 -7.63 -2.77
N GLY A 31 8.04 -7.02 -1.61
CA GLY A 31 7.48 -5.66 -1.46
C GLY A 31 8.50 -4.52 -1.48
N THR A 32 9.75 -4.79 -1.90
CA THR A 32 10.80 -3.76 -2.08
C THR A 32 10.60 -2.88 -3.31
N VAL A 33 9.55 -3.11 -4.10
CA VAL A 33 9.14 -2.20 -5.17
C VAL A 33 7.72 -1.74 -4.91
N VAL A 34 7.43 -0.50 -5.30
CA VAL A 34 6.10 0.11 -5.50
C VAL A 34 5.28 -0.67 -6.57
N ALA A 35 5.27 -2.01 -6.49
CA ALA A 35 4.59 -2.90 -7.40
C ALA A 35 3.08 -2.83 -7.12
N SER A 36 2.66 -2.86 -5.87
CA SER A 36 1.23 -2.88 -5.53
C SER A 36 0.47 -1.66 -6.03
N ALA A 37 0.95 -0.42 -5.84
CA ALA A 37 0.23 0.78 -6.29
C ALA A 37 0.11 0.85 -7.83
N THR A 38 1.15 0.44 -8.55
CA THR A 38 1.12 0.34 -10.02
C THR A 38 0.21 -0.82 -10.46
N ASP A 39 0.26 -1.94 -9.75
CA ASP A 39 -0.64 -3.09 -9.95
C ASP A 39 -2.11 -2.70 -9.76
N TRP A 40 -2.46 -1.91 -8.73
CA TRP A 40 -3.83 -1.40 -8.56
C TRP A 40 -4.30 -0.60 -9.79
N LEU A 41 -3.39 0.15 -10.43
CA LEU A 41 -3.70 0.90 -11.66
C LEU A 41 -3.85 -0.03 -12.86
N ASP A 42 -2.95 -1.00 -13.02
CA ASP A 42 -2.89 -1.91 -14.16
C ASP A 42 -4.01 -2.96 -14.14
N TYR A 43 -4.38 -3.47 -12.95
CA TYR A 43 -5.52 -4.37 -12.75
C TYR A 43 -6.87 -3.65 -12.72
N GLY A 44 -6.91 -2.33 -12.95
CA GLY A 44 -8.15 -1.59 -13.16
C GLY A 44 -8.94 -1.31 -11.89
N HIS A 45 -8.26 -1.01 -10.77
CA HIS A 45 -8.95 -0.46 -9.61
C HIS A 45 -9.64 0.85 -9.97
N LYS A 46 -10.93 0.93 -9.64
CA LYS A 46 -11.83 2.05 -9.94
C LYS A 46 -11.56 3.28 -9.07
N PHE A 47 -10.36 3.85 -9.13
CA PHE A 47 -9.99 5.00 -8.28
C PHE A 47 -10.93 6.20 -8.45
N GLY A 48 -11.42 6.47 -9.66
CA GLY A 48 -12.38 7.54 -9.90
C GLY A 48 -13.67 7.38 -9.08
N ASP A 49 -14.24 6.18 -9.09
CA ASP A 49 -15.49 5.88 -8.38
C ASP A 49 -15.24 5.75 -6.86
N ARG A 50 -14.21 4.99 -6.48
CA ARG A 50 -13.93 4.67 -5.06
C ARG A 50 -13.46 5.87 -4.25
N CYS A 51 -12.71 6.79 -4.87
CA CYS A 51 -12.18 7.98 -4.22
C CYS A 51 -13.06 9.23 -4.44
N GLY A 52 -14.13 9.14 -5.22
CA GLY A 52 -15.06 10.24 -5.44
C GLY A 52 -14.48 11.39 -6.28
N HIS A 53 -13.63 11.08 -7.27
CA HIS A 53 -13.00 12.10 -8.12
C HIS A 53 -13.94 12.72 -9.15
N GLN A 54 -15.15 12.19 -9.30
CA GLN A 54 -16.14 12.68 -10.26
C GLN A 54 -17.08 13.68 -9.57
N GLU A 55 -17.27 14.85 -10.19
CA GLU A 55 -18.15 15.92 -9.66
C GLU A 55 -19.63 15.47 -9.59
N ASN A 56 -20.03 14.51 -10.43
CA ASN A 56 -21.35 13.89 -10.45
C ASN A 56 -21.19 12.38 -10.21
N ALA A 57 -20.92 11.97 -8.97
CA ALA A 57 -20.93 10.55 -8.63
C ALA A 57 -22.31 9.97 -8.92
N GLU A 58 -22.41 9.12 -9.96
CA GLU A 58 -23.67 8.48 -10.35
C GLU A 58 -24.22 7.59 -9.22
N ASP A 59 -23.33 7.07 -8.36
CA ASP A 59 -23.68 6.33 -7.16
C ASP A 59 -22.68 6.62 -6.01
N GLN A 60 -23.09 7.43 -5.02
CA GLN A 60 -22.29 7.70 -3.82
C GLN A 60 -22.00 6.43 -3.01
N ASN A 61 -22.80 5.38 -3.18
CA ASN A 61 -22.64 4.11 -2.48
C ASN A 61 -21.44 3.29 -3.01
N GLU A 62 -20.85 3.69 -4.14
CA GLU A 62 -19.63 3.06 -4.66
C GLU A 62 -18.34 3.60 -4.00
N GLN A 63 -18.39 4.69 -3.24
CA GLN A 63 -17.23 5.24 -2.54
C GLN A 63 -16.80 4.31 -1.41
N CYS A 64 -15.56 3.79 -1.49
CA CYS A 64 -15.03 2.92 -0.44
C CYS A 64 -13.50 3.06 -0.32
N PRO A 65 -12.95 3.11 0.90
CA PRO A 65 -11.53 3.39 1.13
C PRO A 65 -10.64 2.13 1.00
N VAL A 66 -10.85 1.30 -0.03
CA VAL A 66 -10.12 0.01 -0.18
C VAL A 66 -8.60 0.22 -0.32
N PHE A 67 -8.18 1.18 -1.15
CA PHE A 67 -6.76 1.50 -1.30
C PHE A 67 -6.16 2.07 -0.01
N LEU A 68 -6.94 2.88 0.73
CA LEU A 68 -6.52 3.40 2.02
C LEU A 68 -6.38 2.29 3.07
N GLN A 69 -7.31 1.33 3.13
CA GLN A 69 -7.22 0.17 4.02
C GLN A 69 -5.96 -0.66 3.72
N TRP A 70 -5.63 -0.81 2.44
CA TRP A 70 -4.40 -1.47 2.02
C TRP A 70 -3.16 -0.68 2.48
N LEU A 71 -3.15 0.65 2.32
CA LEU A 71 -2.07 1.51 2.83
C LEU A 71 -1.94 1.47 4.36
N ASP A 72 -3.05 1.39 5.09
CA ASP A 72 -3.03 1.20 6.54
C ASP A 72 -2.38 -0.14 6.90
N CYS A 73 -2.66 -1.21 6.16
CA CYS A 73 -1.98 -2.49 6.37
C CYS A 73 -0.46 -2.36 6.14
N VAL A 74 -0.04 -1.67 5.08
CA VAL A 74 1.39 -1.39 4.82
C VAL A 74 2.01 -0.57 5.94
N HIS A 75 1.28 0.41 6.47
CA HIS A 75 1.72 1.22 7.60
C HIS A 75 1.94 0.38 8.86
N GLN A 76 1.04 -0.56 9.17
CA GLN A 76 1.22 -1.49 10.30
C GLN A 76 2.47 -2.36 10.12
N LEU A 77 2.78 -2.77 8.89
CA LEU A 77 3.98 -3.55 8.59
C LEU A 77 5.25 -2.70 8.70
N LEU A 78 5.22 -1.44 8.27
CA LEU A 78 6.32 -0.49 8.47
C LEU A 78 6.61 -0.31 9.97
N HIS A 79 5.57 -0.24 10.81
CA HIS A 79 5.73 -0.15 12.26
C HIS A 79 6.33 -1.40 12.89
N GLN A 80 5.92 -2.59 12.46
CA GLN A 80 6.43 -3.86 13.00
C GLN A 80 7.85 -4.17 12.51
N PHE A 81 8.20 -3.73 11.30
CA PHE A 81 9.47 -4.03 10.65
C PHE A 81 10.12 -2.76 10.10
N PRO A 82 10.59 -1.85 10.98
CA PRO A 82 11.06 -0.52 10.59
C PRO A 82 12.29 -0.54 9.67
N CYS A 83 13.00 -1.65 9.54
CA CYS A 83 14.20 -1.75 8.71
C CYS A 83 13.97 -2.40 7.34
N LEU A 84 12.78 -2.96 7.08
CA LEU A 84 12.51 -3.71 5.85
C LEU A 84 12.06 -2.85 4.66
N PHE A 85 11.62 -1.62 4.92
CA PHE A 85 11.06 -0.74 3.90
C PHE A 85 11.98 0.44 3.65
N GLU A 86 12.26 0.71 2.37
CA GLU A 86 13.07 1.86 1.95
C GLU A 86 12.33 3.20 2.14
N PHE A 87 11.01 3.17 2.11
CA PHE A 87 10.18 4.35 2.31
C PHE A 87 9.80 4.55 3.78
N ASN A 88 9.63 5.81 4.18
CA ASN A 88 9.24 6.18 5.54
C ASN A 88 7.73 6.47 5.65
N HIS A 89 7.27 6.82 6.86
CA HIS A 89 5.87 7.19 7.12
C HIS A 89 5.39 8.36 6.25
N ALA A 90 6.24 9.35 6.00
CA ALA A 90 5.87 10.52 5.18
C ALA A 90 5.56 10.15 3.73
N PHE A 91 6.21 9.10 3.18
CA PHE A 91 5.86 8.56 1.87
C PHE A 91 4.40 8.09 1.83
N LEU A 92 3.98 7.28 2.80
CA LEU A 92 2.61 6.74 2.87
C LEU A 92 1.58 7.86 3.02
N VAL A 93 1.85 8.84 3.90
CA VAL A 93 0.97 10.02 4.08
C VAL A 93 0.80 10.78 2.77
N LYS A 94 1.90 11.02 2.03
CA LYS A 94 1.83 11.72 0.74
C LYS A 94 1.13 10.91 -0.34
N LEU A 95 1.29 9.59 -0.33
CA LEU A 95 0.59 8.70 -1.24
C LEU A 95 -0.92 8.72 -1.01
N VAL A 96 -1.37 8.61 0.25
CA VAL A 96 -2.79 8.78 0.62
C VAL A 96 -3.29 10.14 0.18
N GLN A 97 -2.59 11.22 0.55
CA GLN A 97 -2.99 12.59 0.22
C GLN A 97 -3.24 12.76 -1.28
N HIS A 98 -2.32 12.27 -2.11
CA HIS A 98 -2.42 12.42 -3.56
C HIS A 98 -3.27 11.35 -4.26
N THR A 99 -3.75 10.37 -3.52
CA THR A 99 -4.84 9.50 -4.00
C THR A 99 -6.12 10.31 -4.13
N TYR A 100 -6.44 11.19 -3.18
CA TYR A 100 -7.70 11.94 -3.14
C TYR A 100 -7.62 13.38 -3.67
N SER A 101 -6.41 13.96 -3.79
CA SER A 101 -6.29 15.40 -4.10
C SER A 101 -6.51 15.76 -5.56
N CYS A 102 -6.60 14.79 -6.47
CA CYS A 102 -6.65 14.99 -7.93
C CYS A 102 -5.52 15.85 -8.53
N LEU A 103 -4.44 16.10 -7.78
CA LEU A 103 -3.34 16.98 -8.20
C LEU A 103 -2.45 16.31 -9.25
N TYR A 104 -2.29 14.99 -9.13
CA TYR A 104 -1.53 14.16 -10.04
C TYR A 104 -2.47 13.24 -10.81
N GLY A 105 -2.10 12.88 -12.04
CA GLY A 105 -2.91 11.98 -12.86
C GLY A 105 -2.85 10.51 -12.46
N THR A 106 -1.94 10.16 -11.54
CA THR A 106 -1.65 8.77 -11.19
C THR A 106 -2.88 7.98 -10.79
N PHE A 107 -3.77 8.55 -9.97
CA PHE A 107 -4.97 7.87 -9.45
C PHE A 107 -6.28 8.38 -10.09
N LEU A 108 -6.19 9.02 -11.26
CA LEU A 108 -7.38 9.42 -12.01
C LEU A 108 -7.91 8.26 -12.86
N ALA A 109 -9.20 8.31 -13.21
CA ALA A 109 -9.92 7.30 -13.99
C ALA A 109 -9.96 5.90 -13.34
N ASN A 110 -10.77 5.01 -13.92
CA ASN A 110 -11.09 3.71 -13.33
C ASN A 110 -10.32 2.55 -13.94
N ASN A 111 -9.77 2.70 -15.14
CA ASN A 111 -9.05 1.64 -15.82
C ASN A 111 -8.01 2.20 -16.82
N PRO A 112 -7.03 1.39 -17.26
CA PRO A 112 -6.00 1.82 -18.20
C PRO A 112 -6.55 2.36 -19.52
N CYS A 113 -7.60 1.76 -20.08
CA CYS A 113 -8.20 2.19 -21.34
C CYS A 113 -8.76 3.62 -21.25
N GLU A 114 -9.47 3.94 -20.16
CA GLU A 114 -9.98 5.28 -19.90
C GLU A 114 -8.83 6.30 -19.72
N ARG A 115 -7.74 5.91 -19.04
CA ARG A 115 -6.55 6.76 -18.87
C ARG A 115 -5.90 7.10 -20.20
N GLU A 116 -5.83 6.15 -21.12
CA GLU A 116 -5.32 6.34 -22.47
C GLU A 116 -6.23 7.24 -23.31
N GLN A 117 -7.53 6.95 -23.35
CA GLN A 117 -8.53 7.76 -24.08
C GLN A 117 -8.51 9.23 -23.65
N ARG A 118 -8.38 9.48 -22.33
CA ARG A 118 -8.32 10.84 -21.77
C ARG A 118 -6.92 11.48 -21.87
N ASN A 119 -5.93 10.75 -22.39
CA ASN A 119 -4.53 11.17 -22.49
C ASN A 119 -3.95 11.65 -21.14
N ILE A 120 -4.31 10.99 -20.03
CA ILE A 120 -3.99 11.47 -18.67
C ILE A 120 -2.48 11.65 -18.48
N PHE A 121 -1.68 10.65 -18.89
CA PHE A 121 -0.22 10.69 -18.73
C PHE A 121 0.48 11.79 -19.55
N LYS A 122 -0.17 12.32 -20.59
CA LYS A 122 0.37 13.45 -21.38
C LYS A 122 -0.03 14.80 -20.82
N ARG A 123 -1.11 14.85 -20.04
CA ARG A 123 -1.74 16.09 -19.55
C ARG A 123 -1.45 16.38 -18.09
N THR A 124 -0.89 15.42 -17.36
CA THR A 124 -0.72 15.49 -15.91
C THR A 124 0.63 14.94 -15.48
N CYS A 125 1.09 15.38 -14.32
CA CYS A 125 2.29 14.82 -13.69
C CYS A 125 1.95 13.52 -12.95
N SER A 126 2.95 12.65 -12.80
CA SER A 126 2.87 11.47 -11.95
C SER A 126 3.26 11.79 -10.50
N VAL A 127 2.52 11.25 -9.53
CA VAL A 127 2.90 11.31 -8.10
C VAL A 127 4.26 10.65 -7.85
N TRP A 128 4.65 9.69 -8.68
CA TRP A 128 5.94 9.01 -8.59
C TRP A 128 7.11 9.97 -8.85
N SER A 129 6.90 11.06 -9.59
CA SER A 129 7.91 12.11 -9.75
C SER A 129 8.20 12.85 -8.43
N LEU A 130 7.21 12.99 -7.56
CA LEU A 130 7.36 13.54 -6.21
C LEU A 130 8.01 12.50 -5.26
N LEU A 131 7.51 11.27 -5.31
CA LEU A 131 7.85 10.17 -4.40
C LEU A 131 9.09 9.36 -4.82
N ARG A 132 9.82 9.83 -5.83
CA ARG A 132 11.05 9.20 -6.34
C ARG A 132 12.09 8.94 -5.25
N THR A 133 12.84 7.85 -5.39
CA THR A 133 13.94 7.43 -4.49
C THR A 133 14.98 8.52 -4.22
N GLY A 134 15.20 9.43 -5.18
CA GLY A 134 16.12 10.57 -4.99
C GLY A 134 15.64 11.63 -3.99
N ASN A 135 14.41 11.57 -3.52
CA ASN A 135 13.86 12.49 -2.52
C ASN A 135 14.08 11.95 -1.10
N LYS A 136 15.12 12.44 -0.44
CA LYS A 136 15.52 12.00 0.91
C LYS A 136 14.44 12.18 1.97
N ASN A 137 13.47 13.07 1.76
CA ASN A 137 12.35 13.27 2.68
C ASN A 137 11.45 12.03 2.82
N PHE A 138 11.48 11.14 1.84
CA PHE A 138 10.66 9.93 1.82
C PHE A 138 11.46 8.65 2.07
N HIS A 139 12.78 8.78 2.28
CA HIS A 139 13.65 7.66 2.55
C HIS A 139 13.66 7.33 4.04
N ASN A 140 13.69 6.04 4.35
CA ASN A 140 13.77 5.53 5.70
C ASN A 140 15.24 5.32 6.08
N LEU A 141 15.71 6.08 7.08
CA LEU A 141 17.10 6.00 7.55
C LEU A 141 17.43 4.67 8.23
N LEU A 142 16.41 3.92 8.66
CA LEU A 142 16.57 2.60 9.28
C LEU A 142 16.57 1.46 8.25
N TYR A 143 16.38 1.77 6.96
CA TYR A 143 16.30 0.75 5.91
C TYR A 143 17.61 -0.03 5.81
N MET A 144 17.50 -1.36 5.94
CA MET A 144 18.60 -2.29 5.72
C MET A 144 18.27 -3.11 4.47
N PRO A 145 18.98 -2.92 3.34
CA PRO A 145 18.82 -3.78 2.18
C PRO A 145 19.17 -5.21 2.61
N GLY A 146 18.41 -6.21 2.13
CA GLY A 146 18.36 -7.59 2.65
C GLY A 146 19.66 -8.43 2.63
N GLY A 147 20.84 -7.81 2.54
CA GLY A 147 22.16 -8.45 2.64
C GLY A 147 22.72 -8.58 4.06
N GLU A 148 22.20 -7.88 5.08
CA GLU A 148 22.77 -7.91 6.45
C GLU A 148 21.97 -8.71 7.49
N LEU A 149 20.87 -9.37 7.09
CA LEU A 149 19.99 -10.13 7.99
C LEU A 149 20.41 -11.61 8.18
N ILE A 150 21.62 -11.99 7.77
CA ILE A 150 22.19 -13.33 7.97
C ILE A 150 23.66 -13.19 8.41
N THR A 151 23.92 -12.94 9.69
CA THR A 151 25.14 -13.43 10.36
C THR A 151 24.88 -13.60 11.85
#